data_AF-A0A7C1NMY1-F1
#
_entry.id   AF-A0A7C1NMY1-F1
#
_cell.length_a   1.000
_cell.length_b   1.000
_cell.length_c   1.000
_cell.angle_alpha   90.00
_cell.angle_beta   90.00
_cell.angle_gamma   90.00
#
_symmetry.space_group_name_H-M   'P 1'
#
loop_
_entity.id
_entity.type
_entity.pdbx_description
1 polymer ?
#
loop_
_entity_poly.entity_id
_entity_poly.type
_entity_poly.pdbx_seq_one_letter_code
_entity_poly.pdbx_strand_id
1 'polypeptide(L)'
;MTRKKYCLIFLLNLYLFSLFSEQVELSDLLKEMKAKMRWNPVTEIGIIEFNRNKLVFKLGAPWVLLNYRELIPTSGVSRDQGTLLFPKDTVEKIKSAVYQEKISSPRVAVILIDPGHGGKDPGAVGTYKIDGKTVRINEKDIVLKAGLMLQQMLSTRYPDKRITISRSDDTYLKLEERTDLANNID
;
A
#
# COMPACT_ATOMS: atom_id res chain seq x y z
N MET A 1 -14.43 -42.93 -67.34
CA MET A 1 -15.10 -42.18 -66.25
C MET A 1 -14.47 -42.59 -64.92
N THR A 2 -13.74 -41.66 -64.32
CA THR A 2 -13.02 -41.76 -63.05
C THR A 2 -13.94 -41.52 -61.85
N ARG A 3 -13.68 -42.15 -60.70
CA ARG A 3 -13.52 -41.41 -59.43
C ARG A 3 -12.89 -42.26 -58.32
N LYS A 4 -12.03 -41.55 -57.58
CA LYS A 4 -11.00 -41.98 -56.63
C LYS A 4 -11.59 -42.34 -55.25
N LYS A 5 -10.90 -43.24 -54.55
CA LYS A 5 -10.98 -43.47 -53.10
C LYS A 5 -10.48 -42.23 -52.35
N TYR A 6 -11.14 -41.84 -51.26
CA TYR A 6 -10.58 -40.92 -50.27
C TYR A 6 -10.72 -41.50 -48.85
N CYS A 7 -9.54 -41.65 -48.25
CA CYS A 7 -9.27 -41.99 -46.86
C CYS A 7 -9.68 -40.81 -45.97
N LEU A 8 -10.57 -41.04 -45.00
CA LEU A 8 -11.01 -40.05 -44.03
C LEU A 8 -10.45 -40.43 -42.66
N ILE A 9 -9.17 -40.14 -42.43
CA ILE A 9 -8.55 -40.09 -41.11
C ILE A 9 -7.70 -38.81 -41.08
N PHE A 10 -7.64 -38.17 -39.92
CA PHE A 10 -6.72 -37.08 -39.54
C PHE A 10 -7.21 -35.62 -39.65
N LEU A 11 -8.31 -35.28 -38.96
CA LEU A 11 -8.62 -33.88 -38.58
C LEU A 11 -9.23 -33.79 -37.18
N LEU A 12 -8.60 -34.44 -36.19
CA LEU A 12 -8.99 -34.31 -34.77
C LEU A 12 -7.78 -34.11 -33.85
N ASN A 13 -6.78 -33.33 -34.30
CA ASN A 13 -5.58 -33.03 -33.50
C ASN A 13 -5.02 -31.61 -33.75
N LEU A 14 -5.86 -30.68 -34.22
CA LEU A 14 -5.44 -29.29 -34.48
C LEU A 14 -6.27 -28.22 -33.76
N TYR A 15 -7.03 -28.61 -32.72
CA TYR A 15 -7.79 -27.67 -31.88
C TYR A 15 -7.28 -27.57 -30.44
N LEU A 16 -6.22 -28.31 -30.06
CA LEU A 16 -5.62 -28.19 -28.72
C LEU A 16 -4.40 -27.25 -28.64
N PHE A 17 -3.99 -26.63 -29.75
CA PHE A 17 -2.73 -25.87 -29.81
C PHE A 17 -2.85 -24.35 -29.74
N SER A 18 -4.04 -23.80 -29.46
CA SER A 18 -4.25 -22.34 -29.46
C SER A 18 -4.86 -21.78 -28.18
N LEU A 19 -4.31 -22.17 -27.03
CA LEU A 19 -4.53 -21.47 -25.75
C LEU A 19 -3.24 -21.39 -24.93
N PHE A 20 -2.09 -21.16 -25.58
CA PHE A 20 -0.99 -20.52 -24.85
C PHE A 20 -1.39 -19.06 -24.69
N SER A 21 -2.02 -18.74 -23.55
CA SER A 21 -2.10 -17.37 -23.06
C SER A 21 -0.70 -16.81 -23.14
N GLU A 22 -0.48 -15.78 -23.94
CA GLU A 22 0.79 -15.11 -24.00
C GLU A 22 1.10 -14.62 -22.56
N GLN A 23 2.26 -15.00 -22.06
CA GLN A 23 2.69 -14.74 -20.69
C GLN A 23 3.81 -13.71 -20.74
N VAL A 24 3.83 -12.83 -19.75
CA VAL A 24 4.90 -11.86 -19.54
C VAL A 24 5.74 -12.35 -18.38
N GLU A 25 7.05 -12.45 -18.60
CA GLU A 25 7.97 -12.77 -17.51
C GLU A 25 8.03 -11.63 -16.50
N LEU A 26 8.17 -11.99 -15.22
CA LEU A 26 8.31 -11.01 -14.15
C LEU A 26 9.47 -10.03 -14.40
N SER A 27 10.61 -10.52 -14.89
CA SER A 27 11.80 -9.72 -15.22
C SER A 27 11.47 -8.56 -16.17
N ASP A 28 10.75 -8.86 -17.25
CA ASP A 28 10.35 -7.88 -18.26
C ASP A 28 9.32 -6.91 -17.70
N LEU A 29 8.33 -7.40 -16.95
CA LEU A 29 7.33 -6.56 -16.29
C LEU A 29 8.00 -5.55 -15.33
N LEU A 30 8.93 -6.00 -14.50
CA LEU A 30 9.65 -5.13 -13.57
C LEU A 30 10.49 -4.08 -14.30
N LYS A 31 11.15 -4.46 -15.39
CA LYS A 31 11.94 -3.55 -16.21
C LYS A 31 11.07 -2.49 -16.88
N GLU A 32 9.96 -2.90 -17.49
CA GLU A 32 9.00 -2.00 -18.13
C GLU A 32 8.43 -0.98 -17.12
N MET A 33 8.02 -1.45 -15.94
CA MET A 33 7.42 -0.62 -14.91
C MET A 33 8.44 0.17 -14.07
N LYS A 34 9.74 -0.01 -14.29
CA LYS A 34 10.83 0.48 -13.41
C LYS A 34 10.55 0.13 -11.94
N ALA A 35 10.14 -1.11 -11.71
CA ALA A 35 9.63 -1.61 -10.44
C ALA A 35 10.69 -2.42 -9.68
N LYS A 36 10.49 -2.53 -8.36
CA LYS A 36 11.21 -3.47 -7.49
C LYS A 36 10.23 -4.51 -6.98
N MET A 37 10.70 -5.72 -6.73
CA MET A 37 9.88 -6.77 -6.14
C MET A 37 10.44 -7.26 -4.82
N ARG A 38 9.53 -7.59 -3.90
CA ARG A 38 9.78 -8.40 -2.71
C ARG A 38 9.00 -9.70 -2.83
N TRP A 39 9.62 -10.81 -2.47
CA TRP A 39 9.01 -12.13 -2.48
C TRP A 39 9.13 -12.77 -1.10
N ASN A 40 8.04 -13.34 -0.61
CA ASN A 40 8.05 -14.20 0.56
C ASN A 40 7.85 -15.66 0.12
N PRO A 41 8.87 -16.53 0.21
CA PRO A 41 8.78 -17.91 -0.25
C PRO A 41 7.90 -18.80 0.65
N VAL A 42 7.66 -18.42 1.91
CA VAL A 42 6.84 -19.20 2.84
C VAL A 42 5.36 -18.94 2.60
N THR A 43 4.99 -17.67 2.39
CA THR A 43 3.58 -17.30 2.14
C THR A 43 3.21 -17.28 0.67
N GLU A 44 4.21 -17.39 -0.22
CA GLU A 44 4.09 -17.26 -1.67
C GLU A 44 3.45 -15.94 -2.11
N ILE A 45 3.76 -14.86 -1.38
CA ILE A 45 3.24 -13.52 -1.65
C ILE A 45 4.36 -12.69 -2.28
N GLY A 46 4.03 -12.06 -3.40
CA GLY A 46 4.85 -11.06 -4.05
C GLY A 46 4.30 -9.66 -3.85
N ILE A 47 5.21 -8.70 -3.64
CA ILE A 47 4.90 -7.27 -3.61
C ILE A 47 5.75 -6.60 -4.66
N ILE A 48 5.13 -6.01 -5.67
CA ILE A 48 5.79 -5.19 -6.69
C ILE A 48 5.58 -3.72 -6.33
N GLU A 49 6.68 -3.01 -6.07
CA GLU A 49 6.72 -1.59 -5.74
C GLU A 49 7.21 -0.81 -6.96
N PHE A 50 6.40 0.14 -7.44
CA PHE A 50 6.73 0.96 -8.62
C PHE A 50 6.17 2.35 -8.43
N ASN A 51 6.99 3.36 -8.70
CA ASN A 51 6.69 4.74 -8.35
C ASN A 51 6.30 4.86 -6.86
N ARG A 52 5.01 5.04 -6.56
CA ARG A 52 4.42 5.08 -5.20
C ARG A 52 3.33 4.03 -5.00
N ASN A 53 3.10 3.17 -5.99
CA ASN A 53 2.08 2.14 -5.96
C ASN A 53 2.68 0.80 -5.54
N LYS A 54 1.81 -0.05 -5.00
CA LYS A 54 2.15 -1.41 -4.62
C LYS A 54 1.13 -2.37 -5.21
N LEU A 55 1.61 -3.39 -5.89
CA LEU A 55 0.79 -4.52 -6.30
C LEU A 55 1.16 -5.71 -5.42
N VAL A 56 0.15 -6.30 -4.78
CA VAL A 56 0.31 -7.49 -3.95
C VAL A 56 -0.40 -8.63 -4.63
N PHE A 57 0.28 -9.75 -4.81
CA PHE A 57 -0.30 -10.95 -5.39
C PHE A 57 0.15 -12.17 -4.60
N LYS A 58 -0.62 -13.24 -4.71
CA LYS A 58 -0.26 -14.56 -4.18
C LYS A 58 -0.21 -15.55 -5.33
N LEU A 59 0.75 -16.46 -5.30
CA LEU A 59 0.85 -17.53 -6.29
C LEU A 59 -0.46 -18.32 -6.37
N GLY A 60 -0.97 -18.53 -7.59
CA GLY A 60 -2.22 -19.26 -7.87
C GLY A 60 -3.51 -18.52 -7.49
N ALA A 61 -3.44 -17.36 -6.83
CA ALA A 61 -4.62 -16.60 -6.47
C ALA A 61 -5.17 -15.83 -7.70
N PRO A 62 -6.49 -15.86 -7.98
CA PRO A 62 -7.09 -15.22 -9.15
C PRO A 62 -7.33 -13.71 -8.92
N TRP A 63 -6.39 -13.05 -8.25
CA TRP A 63 -6.50 -11.65 -7.90
C TRP A 63 -5.14 -11.01 -7.65
N VAL A 64 -5.11 -9.69 -7.81
CA VAL A 64 -4.01 -8.82 -7.41
C VAL A 64 -4.59 -7.64 -6.64
N LEU A 65 -3.92 -7.19 -5.59
CA LEU A 65 -4.35 -6.07 -4.76
C LEU A 65 -3.49 -4.84 -5.06
N LEU A 66 -4.09 -3.77 -5.55
CA LEU A 66 -3.45 -2.48 -5.74
C LEU A 66 -3.56 -1.64 -4.46
N ASN A 67 -2.42 -1.15 -3.98
CA ASN A 67 -2.30 -0.27 -2.81
C ASN A 67 -2.98 -0.77 -1.53
N TYR A 68 -3.05 -2.10 -1.36
CA TYR A 68 -3.77 -2.76 -0.25
C TYR A 68 -5.27 -2.43 -0.16
N ARG A 69 -5.87 -1.89 -1.23
CA ARG A 69 -7.24 -1.39 -1.22
C ARG A 69 -8.09 -2.00 -2.32
N GLU A 70 -7.61 -1.91 -3.56
CA GLU A 70 -8.39 -2.32 -4.71
C GLU A 70 -8.02 -3.75 -5.10
N LEU A 71 -8.99 -4.66 -4.98
CA LEU A 71 -8.83 -6.04 -5.42
C LEU A 71 -9.22 -6.13 -6.89
N ILE A 72 -8.25 -6.49 -7.73
CA ILE A 72 -8.37 -6.62 -9.18
C ILE A 72 -8.46 -8.12 -9.51
N PRO A 73 -9.61 -8.62 -9.97
CA PRO A 73 -9.75 -10.02 -10.37
C PRO A 73 -8.96 -10.31 -11.65
N THR A 74 -8.07 -11.30 -11.63
CA THR A 74 -7.23 -11.68 -12.77
C THR A 74 -7.14 -13.19 -12.91
N SER A 75 -6.50 -13.68 -13.98
CA SER A 75 -6.20 -15.11 -14.09
C SER A 75 -5.17 -15.61 -13.06
N GLY A 76 -4.60 -14.71 -12.25
CA GLY A 76 -3.62 -15.01 -11.22
C GLY A 76 -2.19 -15.15 -11.74
N VAL A 77 -1.24 -15.24 -10.82
CA VAL A 77 0.19 -15.41 -11.13
C VAL A 77 0.54 -16.88 -10.98
N SER A 78 1.22 -17.45 -11.97
CA SER A 78 1.68 -18.84 -11.95
C SER A 78 3.21 -18.90 -11.78
N ARG A 79 3.71 -20.11 -11.51
CA ARG A 79 5.14 -20.40 -11.48
C ARG A 79 5.41 -21.53 -12.44
N ASP A 80 6.37 -21.34 -13.34
CA ASP A 80 6.89 -22.39 -14.21
C ASP A 80 8.42 -22.42 -14.11
N GLN A 81 8.98 -23.61 -13.92
CA GLN A 81 10.43 -23.83 -13.78
C GLN A 81 11.16 -22.85 -12.84
N GLY A 82 10.49 -22.39 -11.79
CA GLY A 82 11.04 -21.45 -10.81
C GLY A 82 10.84 -19.96 -11.14
N THR A 83 10.38 -19.64 -12.35
CA THR A 83 10.06 -18.28 -12.80
C THR A 83 8.60 -17.96 -12.52
N LEU A 84 8.34 -16.75 -12.02
CA LEU A 84 6.98 -16.24 -11.88
C LEU A 84 6.49 -15.67 -13.22
N LEU A 85 5.31 -16.10 -13.63
CA LEU A 85 4.71 -15.78 -14.90
C LEU A 85 3.40 -15.03 -14.69
N PHE A 86 3.28 -13.91 -15.39
CA PHE A 86 2.11 -13.06 -15.35
C PHE A 86 1.34 -13.23 -16.66
N PRO A 87 0.12 -13.80 -16.64
CA PRO A 87 -0.73 -13.83 -17.83
C PRO A 87 -0.96 -12.42 -18.36
N LYS A 88 -1.05 -12.26 -19.68
CA LYS A 88 -1.29 -10.94 -20.29
C LYS A 88 -2.51 -10.22 -19.74
N ASP A 89 -3.62 -10.93 -19.49
CA ASP A 89 -4.82 -10.30 -18.92
C ASP A 89 -4.54 -9.69 -17.53
N THR A 90 -3.70 -10.34 -16.73
CA THR A 90 -3.30 -9.84 -15.41
C THR A 90 -2.51 -8.56 -15.58
N VAL A 91 -1.55 -8.53 -16.51
CA VAL A 91 -0.75 -7.33 -16.79
C VAL A 91 -1.62 -6.18 -17.31
N GLU A 92 -2.52 -6.44 -18.25
CA GLU A 92 -3.41 -5.43 -18.83
C GLU A 92 -4.35 -4.83 -17.78
N LYS A 93 -5.00 -5.67 -16.96
CA LYS A 93 -5.89 -5.22 -15.88
C LYS A 93 -5.14 -4.40 -14.82
N ILE A 94 -3.92 -4.82 -14.48
CA ILE A 94 -3.04 -4.04 -13.59
C ILE A 94 -2.74 -2.68 -14.22
N LYS A 95 -2.33 -2.63 -15.49
CA LYS A 95 -2.00 -1.38 -16.19
C LYS A 95 -3.21 -0.43 -16.23
N SER A 96 -4.41 -0.94 -16.53
CA SER A 96 -5.63 -0.13 -16.54
C SER A 96 -5.99 0.39 -15.15
N ALA A 97 -5.93 -0.47 -14.11
CA ALA A 97 -6.23 -0.07 -12.75
C ALA A 97 -5.23 0.97 -12.22
N VAL A 98 -3.93 0.77 -12.47
CA VAL A 98 -2.88 1.74 -12.12
C VAL A 98 -3.11 3.09 -12.79
N TYR A 99 -3.56 3.10 -14.05
CA TYR A 99 -3.87 4.33 -14.77
C TYR A 99 -5.07 5.06 -14.14
N GLN A 100 -6.13 4.34 -13.78
CA GLN A 100 -7.32 4.90 -13.12
C GLN A 100 -7.03 5.36 -11.68
N GLU A 101 -6.20 4.63 -10.94
CA GLU A 101 -5.75 4.96 -9.58
C GLU A 101 -4.92 6.26 -9.55
N LYS A 102 -4.14 6.51 -10.62
CA LYS A 102 -3.42 7.77 -10.80
C LYS A 102 -4.35 8.98 -10.86
N ILE A 103 -5.62 8.76 -11.22
CA ILE A 103 -6.65 9.79 -11.38
C ILE A 103 -7.53 9.92 -10.12
N SER A 104 -7.73 8.85 -9.34
CA SER A 104 -8.88 8.77 -8.42
C SER A 104 -8.59 8.62 -6.92
N SER A 105 -7.38 8.26 -6.48
CA SER A 105 -7.17 7.99 -5.04
C SER A 105 -6.66 9.21 -4.27
N PRO A 106 -7.44 9.77 -3.31
CA PRO A 106 -6.92 10.76 -2.38
C PRO A 106 -5.79 10.11 -1.58
N ARG A 107 -4.61 10.71 -1.68
CA ARG A 107 -3.42 10.29 -0.94
C ARG A 107 -3.35 11.10 0.33
N VAL A 108 -2.99 10.46 1.44
CA VAL A 108 -2.61 11.19 2.65
C VAL A 108 -1.39 12.03 2.28
N ALA A 109 -1.61 13.33 2.10
CA ALA A 109 -0.57 14.30 1.79
C ALA A 109 0.05 14.84 3.08
N VAL A 110 -0.81 15.11 4.06
CA VAL A 110 -0.43 15.72 5.33
C VAL A 110 -0.99 14.92 6.49
N ILE A 111 -0.21 14.80 7.56
CA ILE A 111 -0.63 14.26 8.85
C ILE A 111 -0.39 15.36 9.89
N LEU A 112 -1.48 15.87 10.49
CA LEU A 112 -1.42 16.77 11.63
C LEU A 112 -1.54 15.95 12.91
N ILE A 113 -0.57 16.11 13.81
CA ILE A 113 -0.57 15.53 15.15
C ILE A 113 -1.06 16.59 16.13
N ASP A 114 -2.06 16.27 16.95
CA ASP A 114 -2.61 17.21 17.93
C ASP A 114 -2.36 16.74 19.37
N PRO A 115 -1.27 17.20 20.02
CA PRO A 115 -1.11 17.01 21.46
C PRO A 115 -2.19 17.81 22.21
N GLY A 116 -3.13 17.11 22.84
CA GLY A 116 -4.21 17.71 23.62
C GLY A 116 -3.70 18.64 24.75
N HIS A 117 -4.59 19.50 25.26
CA HIS A 117 -4.31 20.42 26.38
C HIS A 117 -3.12 21.37 26.11
N GLY A 118 -2.48 21.88 27.16
CA GLY A 118 -1.30 22.75 27.09
C GLY A 118 -1.47 24.05 27.86
N GLY A 119 -0.36 24.68 28.25
CA GLY A 119 -0.34 25.92 29.00
C GLY A 119 -1.18 25.85 30.27
N LYS A 120 -2.26 26.64 30.32
CA LYS A 120 -3.18 26.72 31.46
C LYS A 120 -4.08 25.51 31.66
N ASP A 121 -4.23 24.67 30.64
CA ASP A 121 -5.02 23.45 30.72
C ASP A 121 -4.09 22.25 30.93
N PRO A 122 -4.05 21.65 32.13
CA PRO A 122 -3.20 20.50 32.41
C PRO A 122 -3.77 19.18 31.83
N GLY A 123 -5.04 19.16 31.43
CA GLY A 123 -5.79 17.93 31.22
C GLY A 123 -5.97 17.13 32.51
N ALA A 124 -6.06 15.80 32.39
CA ALA A 124 -6.10 14.93 33.55
C ALA A 124 -4.82 15.07 34.40
N VAL A 125 -5.00 15.14 35.72
CA VAL A 125 -3.90 15.25 36.68
C VAL A 125 -3.88 14.03 37.58
N GLY A 126 -2.75 13.33 37.60
CA GLY A 126 -2.47 12.24 38.53
C GLY A 126 -1.44 12.66 39.58
N THR A 127 -1.62 12.22 40.82
CA THR A 127 -0.63 12.40 41.90
C THR A 127 -0.25 11.04 42.45
N TYR A 128 1.05 10.75 42.49
CA TYR A 128 1.60 9.46 42.85
C TYR A 128 2.71 9.61 43.88
N LYS A 129 2.97 8.58 44.69
CA LYS A 129 4.16 8.51 45.55
C LYS A 129 5.17 7.57 44.91
N ILE A 130 6.35 8.08 44.56
CA ILE A 130 7.45 7.33 43.97
C ILE A 130 8.69 7.61 44.81
N ASP A 131 9.31 6.55 45.36
CA ASP A 131 10.49 6.65 46.25
C ASP A 131 10.30 7.62 47.43
N GLY A 132 9.10 7.58 48.04
CA GLY A 132 8.72 8.46 49.14
C GLY A 132 8.43 9.91 48.75
N LYS A 133 8.58 10.29 47.47
CA LYS A 133 8.31 11.64 46.95
C LYS A 133 6.94 11.70 46.26
N THR A 134 6.19 12.76 46.51
CA THR A 134 4.95 13.05 45.78
C THR A 134 5.30 13.62 44.41
N VAL A 135 4.87 12.93 43.35
CA VAL A 135 5.05 13.34 41.96
C VAL A 135 3.68 13.65 41.36
N ARG A 136 3.56 14.84 40.76
CA ARG A 136 2.37 15.25 40.00
C ARG A 136 2.65 15.07 38.52
N ILE A 137 1.71 14.46 37.82
CA ILE A 137 1.78 14.17 36.39
C ILE A 137 0.57 14.81 35.74
N ASN A 138 0.80 15.61 34.70
CA ASN A 138 -0.27 16.21 33.92
C ASN A 138 -0.31 15.56 32.53
N GLU A 139 -1.52 15.34 32.02
CA GLU A 139 -1.76 14.79 30.69
C GLU A 139 -1.05 15.62 29.61
N LYS A 140 -1.12 16.95 29.70
CA LYS A 140 -0.49 17.87 28.72
C LYS A 140 0.99 17.59 28.46
N ASP A 141 1.72 17.13 29.47
CA ASP A 141 3.17 16.88 29.42
C ASP A 141 3.44 15.54 28.73
N ILE A 142 2.63 14.52 29.04
CA ILE A 142 2.71 13.18 28.44
C ILE A 142 2.37 13.26 26.95
N VAL A 143 1.25 13.88 26.60
CA VAL A 143 0.76 13.91 25.21
C VAL A 143 1.66 14.76 24.32
N LEU A 144 2.27 15.84 24.84
CA LEU A 144 3.27 16.62 24.09
C LEU A 144 4.49 15.76 23.75
N LYS A 145 5.03 15.06 24.75
CA LYS A 145 6.19 14.20 24.57
C LYS A 145 5.90 13.08 23.56
N ALA A 146 4.75 12.42 23.69
CA ALA A 146 4.31 11.38 22.76
C ALA A 146 4.12 11.93 21.34
N GLY A 147 3.50 13.10 21.20
CA GLY A 147 3.27 13.76 19.91
C GLY A 147 4.57 14.11 19.18
N LEU A 148 5.56 14.68 19.88
CA LEU A 148 6.87 15.00 19.31
C LEU A 148 7.62 13.74 18.85
N MET A 149 7.60 12.67 19.66
CA MET A 149 8.19 11.39 19.27
C MET A 149 7.51 10.81 18.02
N LEU A 150 6.17 10.84 17.96
CA LEU A 150 5.41 10.37 16.81
C LEU A 150 5.75 11.20 15.55
N GLN A 151 5.83 12.53 15.68
CA GLN A 151 6.19 13.42 14.58
C GLN A 151 7.55 13.03 13.98
N GLN A 152 8.55 12.83 14.84
CA GLN A 152 9.90 12.45 14.41
C GLN A 152 9.91 11.09 13.72
N MET A 153 9.21 10.10 14.29
CA MET A 153 9.13 8.74 13.73
C MET A 153 8.46 8.74 12.36
N LEU A 154 7.33 9.43 12.21
CA LEU A 154 6.61 9.52 10.94
C LEU A 154 7.42 10.30 9.89
N SER A 155 8.04 11.41 10.27
CA SER A 155 8.88 12.21 9.35
C SER A 155 10.05 11.40 8.81
N THR A 156 10.67 10.58 9.66
CA THR A 156 11.76 9.68 9.27
C THR A 156 11.26 8.56 8.36
N ARG A 157 10.10 7.96 8.70
CA ARG A 157 9.56 6.78 8.02
C ARG A 157 8.94 7.11 6.66
N TYR A 158 8.42 8.32 6.49
CA TYR A 158 7.66 8.79 5.34
C TYR A 158 8.14 10.17 4.88
N PRO A 159 9.35 10.27 4.28
CA PRO A 159 9.92 11.55 3.86
C PRO A 159 9.13 12.26 2.74
N ASP A 160 8.21 11.56 2.08
CA ASP A 160 7.33 12.10 1.05
C ASP A 160 5.98 12.62 1.58
N LYS A 161 5.84 12.73 2.91
CA LYS A 161 4.64 13.21 3.60
C LYS A 161 4.96 14.46 4.41
N ARG A 162 4.02 15.40 4.46
CA ARG A 162 4.12 16.56 5.35
C ARG A 162 3.60 16.12 6.73
N ILE A 163 4.46 16.18 7.75
CA ILE A 163 4.08 15.81 9.13
C ILE A 163 4.13 17.08 9.99
N THR A 164 2.98 17.55 10.44
CA THR A 164 2.84 18.77 11.25
C THR A 164 2.33 18.44 12.64
N ILE A 165 2.48 19.39 13.57
CA ILE A 165 2.00 19.26 14.94
C ILE A 165 1.30 20.57 15.34
N SER A 166 0.19 20.49 16.08
CA SER A 166 -0.59 21.69 16.44
C SER A 166 0.16 22.58 17.44
N ARG A 167 0.89 21.98 18.39
CA ARG A 167 1.80 22.65 19.33
C ARG A 167 3.08 21.84 19.52
N SER A 168 4.22 22.53 19.55
CA SER A 168 5.53 21.92 19.82
C SER A 168 6.08 22.27 21.21
N ASP A 169 5.33 23.04 22.00
CA ASP A 169 5.66 23.46 23.35
C ASP A 169 4.42 23.42 24.27
N ASP A 170 4.58 23.91 25.51
CA ASP A 170 3.52 23.98 26.51
C ASP A 170 2.58 25.19 26.31
N THR A 171 2.05 25.33 25.09
CA THR A 171 1.07 26.37 24.74
C THR A 171 -0.36 25.84 24.80
N TYR A 172 -1.28 26.66 25.31
CA TYR A 172 -2.71 26.37 25.26
C TYR A 172 -3.29 26.76 23.90
N LEU A 173 -3.91 25.81 23.20
CA LEU A 173 -4.73 26.04 22.00
C LEU A 173 -6.19 25.71 22.27
N LYS A 174 -7.09 26.61 21.89
CA LYS A 174 -8.54 26.39 21.87
C LYS A 174 -8.90 25.29 20.87
N LEU A 175 -10.06 24.68 21.07
CA LEU A 175 -10.53 23.61 20.19
C LEU A 175 -10.70 24.09 18.74
N GLU A 176 -11.23 25.31 18.55
CA GLU A 176 -11.40 25.93 17.23
C GLU A 176 -10.06 26.15 16.53
N GLU A 177 -9.05 26.66 17.24
CA GLU A 177 -7.70 26.87 16.68
C GLU A 177 -7.09 25.55 16.18
N ARG A 178 -7.34 24.43 16.89
CA ARG A 178 -6.86 23.09 16.49
C ARG A 178 -7.55 22.62 15.21
N THR A 179 -8.86 22.82 15.11
CA THR A 179 -9.62 22.46 13.90
C THR A 179 -9.26 23.36 12.71
N ASP A 180 -9.01 24.64 12.95
CA ASP A 180 -8.61 25.59 11.92
C ASP A 180 -7.23 25.23 11.36
N LEU A 181 -6.28 24.84 12.22
CA LEU A 181 -5.00 24.30 11.77
C LEU A 181 -5.19 23.07 10.87
N ALA A 182 -6.10 22.15 11.21
CA ALA A 182 -6.35 20.96 10.40
C ALA A 182 -6.95 21.30 9.01
N ASN A 183 -7.89 22.24 8.97
CA ASN A 183 -8.62 22.60 7.76
C ASN A 183 -7.82 23.49 6.79
N ASN A 184 -6.87 24.28 7.31
CA ASN A 184 -6.06 25.22 6.52
C ASN A 184 -4.65 24.69 6.20
N ILE A 185 -4.46 23.38 6.28
CA ILE A 185 -3.22 22.74 5.85
C ILE A 185 -3.25 22.58 4.31
N ASP A 186 -2.38 23.34 3.66
CA ASP A 186 -2.10 23.25 2.22
C ASP A 186 -1.21 22.03 1.85
#